data_AF-A0A6G2PRL0-F1
#
_entry.id   AF-A0A6G2PRL0-F1
#
_cell.length_a   1.000
_cell.length_b   1.000
_cell.length_c   1.000
_cell.angle_alpha   90.00
_cell.angle_beta   90.00
_cell.angle_gamma   90.00
#
_symmetry.space_group_name_H-M   'P 1'
#
loop_
_entity.id
_entity.type
_entity.pdbx_description
1 polymer ?
#
loop_
_entity_poly.entity_id
_entity_poly.type
_entity_poly.pdbx_seq_one_letter_code
_entity_poly.pdbx_strand_id
1 'polypeptide(L)'
;MGAVRLRNLGEAVHLYAPPDSPSSLAVDAGQVVTVAGPMKEIDDAYICGEGDDARAFPKSRWEVDVPRSMKKPVAESVDEKGGEV
;
A
#
# COMPACT_ATOMS: atom_id res chain seq x y z
N MET A 1 -2.44 13.97 7.25
CA MET A 1 -2.43 13.47 5.86
C MET A 1 -1.73 12.12 5.87
N GLY A 2 -2.39 11.04 5.43
CA GLY A 2 -1.79 9.71 5.44
C GLY A 2 -0.77 9.57 4.31
N ALA A 3 0.34 8.89 4.57
CA ALA A 3 1.24 8.42 3.53
C ALA A 3 1.07 6.91 3.41
N VAL A 4 1.07 6.39 2.17
CA VAL A 4 0.93 4.96 1.89
C VAL A 4 2.29 4.37 1.57
N ARG A 5 2.56 3.20 2.13
CA ARG A 5 3.79 2.45 1.85
C ARG A 5 3.45 1.35 0.86
N LEU A 6 4.14 1.36 -0.29
CA LEU A 6 3.96 0.38 -1.35
C LEU A 6 5.26 -0.37 -1.55
N ARG A 7 5.19 -1.69 -1.56
CA ARG A 7 6.29 -2.58 -1.87
C ARG A 7 6.24 -2.98 -3.34
N ASN A 8 7.34 -2.80 -4.05
CA ASN A 8 7.49 -3.35 -5.39
C ASN A 8 7.67 -4.87 -5.30
N LEU A 9 6.78 -5.63 -5.93
CA LEU A 9 6.86 -7.09 -6.04
C LEU A 9 7.41 -7.53 -7.41
N GLY A 10 7.49 -6.60 -8.37
CA GLY A 10 7.97 -6.86 -9.72
C GLY A 10 9.47 -6.65 -9.88
N GLU A 11 9.86 -6.39 -11.13
CA GLU A 11 11.20 -5.97 -11.53
C GLU A 11 11.51 -4.51 -11.12
N ALA A 12 12.75 -4.08 -11.27
CA ALA A 12 13.13 -2.69 -11.01
C ALA A 12 12.36 -1.73 -11.95
N VAL A 13 11.74 -0.69 -11.38
CA VAL A 13 10.92 0.27 -12.11
C VAL A 13 11.30 1.71 -11.78
N HIS A 14 11.14 2.60 -12.75
CA HIS A 14 11.37 4.03 -12.57
C HIS A 14 10.04 4.74 -12.31
N LEU A 15 9.87 5.26 -11.09
CA LEU A 15 8.73 6.07 -10.70
C LEU A 15 8.94 7.54 -11.07
N TYR A 16 7.82 8.24 -11.21
CA TYR A 16 7.68 9.68 -11.52
C TYR A 16 8.14 10.11 -12.90
N ALA A 17 9.29 9.67 -13.38
CA ALA A 17 9.87 10.05 -14.65
C ALA A 17 10.71 8.92 -15.28
N PRO A 18 10.96 8.95 -16.60
CA PRO A 18 11.84 7.98 -17.27
C PRO A 18 13.27 8.02 -16.68
N PRO A 19 14.07 6.94 -16.85
CA PRO A 19 15.39 6.77 -16.22
C PRO A 19 16.36 7.94 -16.45
N ASP A 20 16.26 8.63 -17.59
CA ASP A 20 17.12 9.76 -17.95
C ASP A 20 16.71 11.10 -17.32
N SER A 21 15.65 11.12 -16.51
CA SER A 21 15.12 12.34 -15.92
C SER A 21 15.61 12.51 -14.47
N PRO A 22 15.99 13.74 -14.04
CA PRO A 22 16.40 14.00 -12.66
C PRO A 22 15.28 13.75 -11.63
N SER A 23 14.03 13.74 -12.08
CA SER A 23 12.87 13.42 -11.25
C SER A 23 12.55 11.93 -11.21
N SER A 24 13.39 11.07 -11.80
CA SER A 24 13.17 9.62 -11.79
C SER A 24 13.54 9.02 -10.44
N LEU A 25 12.64 8.21 -9.88
CA LEU A 25 12.92 7.43 -8.68
C LEU A 25 13.01 5.96 -9.06
N ALA A 26 14.22 5.40 -9.07
CA ALA A 26 14.42 3.97 -9.28
C ALA A 26 13.94 3.18 -8.06
N VAL A 27 13.07 2.20 -8.30
CA VAL A 27 12.51 1.31 -7.27
C VAL A 27 12.82 -0.14 -7.61
N ASP A 28 13.75 -0.72 -6.86
CA ASP A 28 14.13 -2.12 -7.01
C ASP A 28 13.04 -3.09 -6.56
N ALA A 29 13.17 -4.35 -6.99
CA ALA A 29 12.33 -5.45 -6.55
C ALA A 29 12.42 -5.62 -5.03
N GLY A 30 11.27 -5.66 -4.36
CA GLY A 30 11.16 -5.78 -2.91
C GLY A 30 11.33 -4.47 -2.14
N GLN A 31 11.72 -3.36 -2.79
CA GLN A 31 11.87 -2.06 -2.14
C GLN A 31 10.50 -1.47 -1.79
N VAL A 32 10.43 -0.85 -0.61
CA VAL A 32 9.22 -0.16 -0.12
C VAL A 32 9.39 1.33 -0.34
N VAL A 33 8.45 1.94 -1.07
CA VAL A 33 8.36 3.39 -1.27
C VAL A 33 7.22 3.98 -0.46
N THR A 34 7.39 5.22 -0.05
CA THR A 34 6.33 5.97 0.65
C THR A 34 5.77 7.02 -0.29
N VAL A 35 4.49 6.89 -0.65
CA VAL A 35 3.78 7.84 -1.50
C VAL A 35 2.93 8.74 -0.61
N ALA A 36 3.10 10.04 -0.76
CA ALA A 36 2.28 11.03 -0.05
C ALA A 36 0.88 11.10 -0.67
N GLY A 37 -0.14 11.19 0.19
CA GLY A 37 -1.52 11.38 -0.24
C GLY A 37 -2.44 10.19 0.06
N PRO A 38 -3.74 10.36 -0.16
CA PRO A 38 -4.72 9.30 0.05
C PRO A 38 -4.46 8.14 -0.93
N MET A 39 -4.73 6.93 -0.45
CA MET A 39 -4.69 5.72 -1.24
C MET A 39 -6.13 5.25 -1.49
N LYS A 40 -6.46 4.97 -2.74
CA LYS A 40 -7.73 4.39 -3.18
C LYS A 40 -7.46 3.10 -3.93
N GLU A 41 -8.00 2.00 -3.44
CA GLU A 41 -7.99 0.73 -4.17
C GLU A 41 -9.09 0.74 -5.23
N ILE A 42 -8.74 0.39 -6.48
CA ILE A 42 -9.69 0.27 -7.59
C ILE A 42 -9.34 -1.01 -8.34
N ASP A 43 -10.29 -1.96 -8.39
CA ASP A 43 -10.17 -3.23 -9.13
C ASP A 43 -8.78 -3.88 -9.02
N ASP A 44 -7.91 -3.69 -10.04
CA ASP A 44 -6.56 -4.27 -10.13
C ASP A 44 -5.40 -3.30 -9.80
N ALA A 45 -5.68 -2.09 -9.28
CA ALA A 45 -4.65 -1.09 -9.00
C ALA A 45 -4.91 -0.30 -7.71
N TYR A 46 -3.83 0.21 -7.14
CA TYR A 46 -3.82 1.17 -6.04
C TYR A 46 -3.56 2.56 -6.60
N ILE A 47 -4.53 3.46 -6.49
CA ILE A 47 -4.37 4.87 -6.84
C ILE A 47 -3.88 5.62 -5.61
N CYS A 48 -2.68 6.18 -5.65
CA CYS A 48 -2.10 6.92 -4.53
C CYS A 48 -1.82 8.36 -4.95
N GLY A 49 -2.16 9.33 -4.10
CA GLY A 49 -2.05 10.75 -4.39
C GLY A 49 -3.42 11.41 -4.62
N GLU A 50 -3.42 12.72 -4.88
CA GLU A 50 -4.63 13.51 -5.10
C GLU A 50 -4.44 14.44 -6.30
N GLY A 51 -5.48 14.64 -7.12
CA GLY A 51 -5.42 15.51 -8.30
C GLY A 51 -4.39 15.04 -9.33
N ASP A 52 -3.56 15.96 -9.82
CA ASP A 52 -2.49 15.72 -10.80
C ASP A 52 -1.35 14.83 -10.28
N ASP A 53 -1.22 14.68 -8.95
CA ASP A 53 -0.23 13.80 -8.31
C ASP A 53 -0.74 12.36 -8.13
N ALA A 54 -2.00 12.07 -8.48
CA ALA A 54 -2.57 10.73 -8.36
C ALA A 54 -1.91 9.75 -9.34
N ARG A 55 -1.39 8.63 -8.81
CA ARG A 55 -0.64 7.63 -9.56
C ARG A 55 -1.24 6.24 -9.37
N ALA A 56 -1.37 5.49 -10.46
CA ALA A 56 -1.83 4.11 -10.43
C ALA A 56 -0.67 3.12 -10.23
N PHE A 57 -0.82 2.22 -9.25
CA PHE A 57 0.12 1.17 -8.92
C PHE A 57 -0.59 -0.20 -9.07
N PRO A 58 -0.36 -0.96 -10.15
CA PRO A 58 -1.06 -2.22 -10.38
C PRO A 58 -0.72 -3.27 -9.31
N LYS A 59 -1.75 -3.94 -8.77
CA LYS A 59 -1.65 -4.98 -7.73
C LYS A 59 -0.79 -6.17 -8.14
N SER A 60 -0.70 -6.43 -9.45
CA SER A 60 0.20 -7.44 -10.01
C SER A 60 1.69 -7.16 -9.76
N ARG A 61 2.08 -5.92 -9.49
CA ARG A 61 3.48 -5.50 -9.24
C ARG A 61 3.69 -4.76 -7.93
N TRP A 62 2.62 -4.37 -7.23
CA TRP A 62 2.70 -3.55 -6.03
C TRP A 62 1.84 -4.13 -4.93
N GLU A 63 2.33 -4.07 -3.70
CA GLU A 63 1.61 -4.49 -2.50
C GLU A 63 1.66 -3.40 -1.44
N VAL A 64 0.58 -3.22 -0.67
CA VAL A 64 0.59 -2.26 0.43
C VAL A 64 1.36 -2.83 1.62
N ASP A 65 2.47 -2.20 1.97
CA ASP A 65 3.25 -2.51 3.18
C ASP A 65 2.59 -1.85 4.39
N VAL A 66 1.52 -2.46 4.89
CA VAL A 66 0.94 -2.06 6.18
C VAL A 66 1.82 -2.63 7.30
N PRO A 67 2.43 -1.78 8.16
CA PRO A 67 3.12 -2.30 9.33
C PRO A 67 2.11 -3.11 10.14
N ARG A 68 2.49 -4.35 10.48
CA ARG A 68 1.67 -5.38 11.12
C ARG A 68 0.89 -4.95 12.37
N SER A 69 1.12 -3.75 12.92
CA SER A 69 0.38 -3.19 14.05
C SER A 69 -1.09 -2.79 13.78
N MET A 70 -1.57 -2.82 12.53
CA MET A 70 -3.01 -2.56 12.24
C MET A 70 -3.86 -3.82 12.00
N LYS A 71 -3.30 -5.04 12.06
CA LYS A 71 -4.12 -6.23 12.32
C LYS A 71 -4.41 -6.30 13.81
N LYS A 72 -5.34 -5.47 14.31
CA LYS A 72 -6.07 -5.87 15.51
C LYS A 72 -6.77 -7.19 15.14
N PRO A 73 -6.52 -8.31 15.83
CA PRO A 73 -7.46 -9.41 15.76
C PRO A 73 -8.78 -8.84 16.27
N VAL A 74 -9.80 -8.81 15.42
CA VAL A 74 -11.16 -8.79 15.96
C VAL A 74 -11.26 -10.12 16.70
N ALA A 75 -11.10 -10.05 18.01
CA ALA A 75 -11.41 -11.17 18.87
C ALA A 75 -12.90 -11.40 18.66
N GLU A 76 -13.16 -12.48 17.93
CA GLU A 76 -14.43 -13.18 17.86
C GLU A 76 -14.95 -13.32 19.31
N SER A 77 -15.96 -12.53 19.66
CA SER A 77 -16.78 -12.78 20.84
C SER A 77 -17.66 -13.99 20.50
N VAL A 78 -17.15 -15.19 20.75
CA VAL A 78 -17.93 -16.41 20.80
C VAL A 78 -17.98 -16.89 22.24
N ASP A 79 -19.21 -16.92 22.74
CA ASP A 79 -19.79 -17.76 23.79
C ASP A 79 -18.86 -18.51 24.77
N GLU A 80 -19.02 -18.20 26.06
CA GLU A 80 -19.35 -19.19 27.09
C GLU A 80 -19.65 -18.47 28.41
N LYS A 81 -20.88 -18.62 28.92
CA LYS A 81 -21.18 -19.27 30.22
C LYS A 81 -22.60 -18.94 30.67
N GLY A 82 -23.51 -19.88 30.44
CA GLY A 82 -24.75 -19.99 31.19
C GLY A 82 -24.50 -20.38 32.65
N GLY A 83 -25.53 -20.19 33.48
CA GLY A 83 -25.74 -21.00 34.69
C GLY A 83 -25.32 -20.37 36.01
N GLU A 84 -26.34 -19.89 36.73
CA GLU A 84 -26.67 -20.26 38.12
C GLU A 84 -25.59 -20.16 39.22
N VAL A 85 -25.81 -19.25 40.18
CA VAL A 85 -26.03 -19.53 41.62
C VAL A 85 -26.89 -18.45 42.25
#